data_AF-A0A4Q6XJ77-F1
#
_entry.id   AF-A0A4Q6XJ77-F1
#
_cell.length_a   1.000
_cell.length_b   1.000
_cell.length_c   1.000
_cell.angle_alpha   90.00
_cell.angle_beta   90.00
_cell.angle_gamma   90.00
#
_symmetry.space_group_name_H-M   'P 1'
#
loop_
_entity.id
_entity.type
_entity.pdbx_description
1 polymer ?
#
loop_
_entity_poly.entity_id
_entity_poly.type
_entity_poly.pdbx_seq_one_letter_code
_entity_poly.pdbx_strand_id
1 'polypeptide(L)' 'MSKKELSFKDGYELLKKNAALLEAQEEPDIDNLMKIVEESMTAYKACKSRVDAVQQALNETFKE' A
#
# COMPACT_ATOMS: atom_id res chain seq x y z
N MET A 1 -21.76 -5.35 -5.43
CA MET A 1 -21.21 -4.89 -4.14
C MET A 1 -19.95 -4.10 -4.43
N SER A 2 -19.96 -2.79 -4.18
CA SER A 2 -18.83 -1.92 -4.47
C SER A 2 -17.69 -2.26 -3.50
N LYS A 3 -16.58 -2.82 -4.00
CA LYS A 3 -15.33 -2.95 -3.25
C LYS A 3 -14.96 -1.53 -2.80
N LYS A 4 -15.00 -1.28 -1.48
CA LYS A 4 -14.51 -0.02 -0.92
C LYS A 4 -13.02 0.02 -1.21
N GLU A 5 -12.60 0.83 -2.19
CA GLU A 5 -11.19 1.00 -2.50
C GLU A 5 -10.48 1.58 -1.27
N LEU A 6 -9.36 0.98 -0.92
CA LEU A 6 -8.52 1.43 0.19
C LEU A 6 -8.04 2.86 -0.10
N SER A 7 -8.22 3.77 0.85
CA SER A 7 -7.70 5.13 0.69
C SER A 7 -6.17 5.13 0.75
N PHE A 8 -5.52 6.17 0.22
CA PHE A 8 -4.06 6.31 0.33
C PHE A 8 -3.61 6.28 1.80
N LYS A 9 -4.34 6.96 2.68
CA LYS A 9 -4.02 7.02 4.11
C LYS A 9 -4.12 5.64 4.76
N ASP A 10 -5.23 4.94 4.55
CA ASP A 10 -5.45 3.62 5.14
C ASP A 10 -4.41 2.61 4.62
N GLY A 11 -4.08 2.68 3.32
CA GLY A 11 -3.03 1.86 2.72
C GLY A 11 -1.65 2.15 3.27
N TYR A 12 -1.30 3.42 3.45
CA TYR A 12 -0.03 3.81 4.02
C TYR A 12 0.11 3.38 5.48
N GLU A 13 -0.94 3.52 6.29
CA GLU A 13 -0.95 3.05 7.67
C GLU A 13 -0.81 1.53 7.75
N LEU A 14 -1.50 0.77 6.87
CA LEU A 14 -1.37 -0.68 6.79
C LEU A 14 0.04 -1.12 6.41
N LEU A 15 0.66 -0.48 5.40
CA LEU A 15 2.04 -0.74 5.00
C LEU A 15 3.00 -0.51 6.16
N LYS A 16 2.86 0.61 6.86
CA LYS A 16 3.72 0.96 8.00
C LYS A 16 3.58 -0.06 9.13
N LYS A 17 2.35 -0.48 9.44
CA LYS A 17 2.08 -1.51 10.45
C LYS A 17 2.72 -2.84 10.06
N ASN A 18 2.55 -3.27 8.82
CA ASN A 18 3.07 -4.55 8.34
C ASN A 18 4.60 -4.56 8.29
N ALA A 19 5.23 -3.46 7.88
CA ALA A 19 6.69 -3.32 7.93
C ALA A 19 7.21 -3.44 9.37
N ALA A 20 6.59 -2.74 10.33
CA ALA A 20 6.98 -2.82 11.73
C ALA A 20 6.81 -4.24 12.32
N LEU A 21 5.77 -4.98 11.90
CA LEU A 21 5.57 -6.38 12.31
C LEU A 21 6.68 -7.29 11.76
N LEU A 22 7.06 -7.11 10.49
CA LEU A 22 8.13 -7.89 9.87
C LEU A 22 9.50 -7.59 10.49
N GLU A 23 9.77 -6.32 10.82
CA GLU A 23 11.02 -5.90 11.47
C GLU A 23 11.14 -6.41 12.91
N ALA A 24 10.02 -6.54 13.63
CA ALA A 24 10.02 -6.99 15.03
C ALA A 24 10.07 -8.52 15.19
N GLN A 25 9.86 -9.29 14.12
CA GLN A 25 9.92 -10.75 14.17
C GLN A 25 11.37 -11.25 14.06
N GLU A 26 11.88 -11.88 15.12
CA GLU A 26 13.19 -12.53 15.12
C GLU A 26 13.18 -13.85 14.33
N GLU A 27 12.09 -14.60 14.39
CA GLU A 27 11.86 -15.80 13.58
C GLU A 27 10.68 -15.58 12.62
N PRO A 28 10.83 -15.87 11.32
CA PRO A 28 9.77 -15.67 10.35
C PRO A 28 8.65 -16.70 10.55
N ASP A 29 7.46 -16.21 10.93
CA ASP A 29 6.23 -16.98 10.90
C ASP A 29 5.77 -17.14 9.45
N ILE A 30 6.25 -18.20 8.78
CA ILE A 30 6.01 -18.44 7.34
C ILE A 30 4.52 -18.44 6.98
N ASP A 31 3.66 -18.98 7.86
CA ASP A 31 2.22 -19.08 7.62
C ASP A 31 1.53 -17.70 7.62
N ASN A 32 2.03 -16.77 8.44
CA ASN A 32 1.52 -15.40 8.47
C ASN A 32 2.30 -14.42 7.58
N LEU A 33 3.53 -14.76 7.21
CA LEU A 33 4.37 -13.96 6.31
C LEU A 33 3.67 -13.74 4.96
N MET A 34 3.13 -14.81 4.38
CA MET A 34 2.39 -14.73 3.11
C MET A 34 1.18 -13.80 3.21
N LYS A 35 0.42 -13.85 4.31
CA LYS A 35 -0.73 -12.96 4.52
C LYS A 35 -0.29 -11.50 4.64
N ILE A 36 0.74 -11.23 5.44
CA ILE A 36 1.29 -9.88 5.61
C ILE A 36 1.76 -9.32 4.27
N VAL A 37 2.43 -10.14 3.45
CA VAL A 37 2.90 -9.73 2.12
C VAL A 37 1.73 -9.46 1.18
N GLU A 38 0.70 -10.30 1.14
CA GLU A 38 -0.49 -10.09 0.28
C GLU A 38 -1.27 -8.82 0.66
N GLU A 39 -1.46 -8.58 1.96
CA GLU A 39 -2.08 -7.36 2.48
C GLU A 39 -1.25 -6.13 2.12
N SER A 40 0.07 -6.21 2.31
CA SER A 40 1.01 -5.14 1.99
C SER A 40 1.02 -4.83 0.49
N MET A 41 1.00 -5.84 -0.37
CA MET A 41 0.93 -5.66 -1.82
C MET A 41 -0.39 -5.02 -2.26
N THR A 42 -1.49 -5.33 -1.59
CA THR A 42 -2.79 -4.69 -1.85
C THR A 42 -2.76 -3.22 -1.44
N ALA A 43 -2.22 -2.91 -0.26
CA ALA A 43 -2.06 -1.54 0.21
C ALA A 43 -1.09 -0.72 -0.66
N TYR A 44 0.02 -1.32 -1.09
CA TYR A 44 0.97 -0.72 -2.02
C TYR A 44 0.33 -0.37 -3.36
N LYS A 45 -0.44 -1.28 -3.96
CA LYS A 45 -1.14 -1.01 -5.23
C LYS A 45 -2.10 0.18 -5.11
N ALA A 46 -2.84 0.26 -4.00
CA ALA A 46 -3.74 1.39 -3.74
C ALA A 46 -2.94 2.71 -3.59
N CYS A 47 -1.84 2.70 -2.84
CA CYS A 47 -0.99 3.87 -2.68
C CYS A 47 -0.38 4.33 -4.00
N LYS A 48 0.20 3.39 -4.76
CA LYS A 48 0.82 3.66 -6.06
C LYS A 48 -0.19 4.24 -7.04
N SER A 49 -1.38 3.66 -7.15
CA SER A 49 -2.42 4.16 -8.06
C SER A 49 -2.80 5.61 -7.75
N ARG A 50 -2.88 6.00 -6.48
CA ARG A 50 -3.17 7.39 -6.09
C ARG A 50 -2.01 8.33 -6.39
N VAL A 51 -0.77 7.91 -6.16
CA VAL A 51 0.43 8.70 -6.51
C VAL A 51 0.54 8.89 -8.03
N ASP A 52 0.33 7.81 -8.80
CA ASP A 52 0.35 7.87 -10.27
C ASP A 52 -0.72 8.84 -10.80
N ALA A 53 -1.93 8.80 -10.23
CA ALA A 53 -3.01 9.72 -10.61
C ALA A 53 -2.67 11.18 -10.29
N VAL A 54 -2.05 11.46 -9.13
CA VAL A 54 -1.57 12.80 -8.78
C VAL A 54 -0.47 13.25 -9.74
N GLN A 55 0.50 12.38 -10.03
CA GLN A 55 1.57 12.69 -10.97
C GLN A 55 1.03 12.99 -12.37
N GLN A 56 0.05 12.23 -12.84
CA GLN A 56 -0.61 12.47 -14.12
C GLN A 56 -1.31 13.84 -14.12
N ALA A 57 -2.10 14.15 -13.09
CA ALA A 57 -2.80 15.43 -12.98
C ALA A 57 -1.82 16.62 -12.96
N LEU A 58 -0.71 16.51 -12.24
CA LEU A 58 0.34 17.52 -12.23
C LEU A 58 0.98 17.66 -13.62
N ASN A 59 1.34 16.55 -14.27
CA ASN A 59 1.90 16.58 -15.62
C ASN A 59 0.94 17.20 -16.63
N GLU A 60 -0.36 16.94 -16.54
CA GLU A 60 -1.37 17.57 -17.40
C GLU A 60 -1.52 19.07 -17.11
N THR A 61 -1.42 19.47 -15.84
CA THR A 61 -1.51 20.88 -15.42
C THR A 61 -0.30 21.70 -15.88
N PHE A 62 0.89 21.09 -15.92
CA PHE A 62 2.16 21.75 -16.25
C PHE A 62 2.73 21.37 -17.63
N LYS A 63 1.94 20.73 -18.50
CA LYS A 63 2.29 20.53 -19.91
C LYS A 63 1.96 21.79 -20.70
N GLU A 64 2.98 22.56 -21.06
CA GLU A 64 2.94 23.55 -22.15
C GLU A 64 3.01 22.87 -23.52
#